data_AF-A0A2P6S7E0-F1
#
_entry.id   AF-A0A2P6S7E0-F1
#
_cell.length_a   1.000
_cell.length_b   1.000
_cell.length_c   1.000
_cell.angle_alpha   90.00
_cell.angle_beta   90.00
_cell.angle_gamma   90.00
#
_symmetry.space_group_name_H-M   'P 1'
#
loop_
_entity.id
_entity.type
_entity.pdbx_description
1 polymer ?
#
loop_
_entity_poly.entity_id
_entity_poly.type
_entity_poly.pdbx_seq_one_letter_code
_entity_poly.pdbx_strand_id
1 'polypeptide(L)' 'MSPAAVRAGSLILEWMEDAGLRTWVDCLGNVHGRVEGTNASAEVLILGSHLVLFFSHKFPN' A
#
# COMPACT_ATOMS: atom_id res chain seq x y z
N MET A 1 1.85 -7.09 -11.73
CA MET A 1 0.90 -7.31 -10.61
C MET A 1 -0.21 -8.23 -11.08
N SER A 2 -0.68 -9.16 -10.24
CA SER A 2 -1.86 -9.96 -10.59
C SER A 2 -3.13 -9.10 -10.56
N PRO A 3 -4.21 -9.46 -11.28
CA PRO A 3 -5.46 -8.70 -11.22
C PRO A 3 -6.03 -8.56 -9.80
N ALA A 4 -5.83 -9.57 -8.95
CA ALA A 4 -6.24 -9.52 -7.55
C ALA A 4 -5.45 -8.48 -6.75
N ALA A 5 -4.13 -8.41 -6.97
CA ALA A 5 -3.28 -7.42 -6.29
C ALA A 5 -3.64 -5.99 -6.71
N VAL A 6 -3.96 -5.77 -7.99
CA VAL A 6 -4.43 -4.47 -8.48
C VAL A 6 -5.73 -4.06 -7.79
N ARG A 7 -6.73 -4.95 -7.73
CA ARG A 7 -8.02 -4.65 -7.06
C ARG A 7 -7.84 -4.36 -5.57
N ALA A 8 -7.00 -5.13 -4.88
CA ALA A 8 -6.72 -4.91 -3.46
C ALA A 8 -6.02 -3.56 -3.23
N GLY A 9 -5.05 -3.21 -4.09
CA GLY A 9 -4.39 -1.91 -4.05
C GLY A 9 -5.36 -0.75 -4.26
N SER A 10 -6.26 -0.84 -5.24
CA SER A 10 -7.29 0.19 -5.49
C SER A 10 -8.23 0.38 -4.30
N LEU A 11 -8.68 -0.70 -3.66
CA LEU A 11 -9.57 -0.62 -2.50
C LEU A 11 -8.88 0.04 -1.29
N ILE A 12 -7.60 -0.23 -1.07
CA ILE A 12 -6.85 0.40 0.03
C ILE A 12 -6.61 1.88 -0.23
N LEU A 13 -6.33 2.27 -1.48
CA LEU A 13 -6.20 3.68 -1.85
C LEU A 13 -7.49 4.44 -1.53
N GLU A 14 -8.65 3.88 -1.89
CA GLU A 14 -9.97 4.46 -1.58
C GLU A 14 -10.15 4.66 -0.07
N TRP A 15 -9.88 3.63 0.74
CA TRP A 15 -9.98 3.75 2.20
C TRP A 15 -9.00 4.79 2.80
N MET A 16 -7.79 4.88 2.25
CA MET A 16 -6.81 5.88 2.69
C MET A 16 -7.27 7.30 2.33
N GLU A 17 -7.83 7.50 1.14
CA GLU A 17 -8.40 8.78 0.70
C GLU A 17 -9.60 9.19 1.56
N ASP A 18 -10.52 8.25 1.85
CA ASP A 18 -11.66 8.47 2.75
C ASP A 18 -11.23 8.84 4.18
N ALA A 19 -10.10 8.30 4.64
CA ALA A 19 -9.48 8.65 5.92
C ALA A 19 -8.70 9.98 5.88
N GLY A 20 -8.65 10.66 4.74
CA GLY A 20 -8.01 11.98 4.57
C GLY A 20 -6.50 11.92 4.31
N LEU A 21 -5.96 10.76 3.91
CA LEU A 21 -4.55 10.62 3.56
C LEU A 21 -4.34 11.05 2.10
N ARG A 22 -3.18 11.66 1.84
CA ARG A 22 -2.66 11.79 0.48
C ARG A 22 -2.08 10.44 0.05
N THR A 23 -2.53 9.93 -1.08
CA THR A 23 -2.19 8.59 -1.58
C THR A 23 -1.37 8.63 -2.87
N TRP A 24 -0.54 7.60 -3.08
CA TRP A 24 0.12 7.33 -4.37
C TRP A 24 0.59 5.87 -4.48
N VAL A 25 0.90 5.45 -5.70
CA VAL A 25 1.58 4.18 -5.98
C VAL A 25 2.95 4.49 -6.55
N ASP A 26 4.01 3.89 -5.99
CA ASP A 26 5.36 4.08 -6.50
C ASP A 26 5.66 3.20 -7.73
N CYS A 27 6.86 3.36 -8.31
CA CYS A 27 7.27 2.60 -9.49
C CYS A 27 7.44 1.09 -9.24
N LEU A 28 7.51 0.65 -7.98
CA LEU A 28 7.57 -0.76 -7.59
C LEU A 28 6.17 -1.34 -7.32
N GLY A 29 5.13 -0.50 -7.35
CA GLY A 29 3.75 -0.89 -7.09
C GLY A 29 3.37 -0.89 -5.62
N ASN A 30 4.17 -0.31 -4.73
CA ASN A 30 3.76 -0.16 -3.33
C ASN A 30 2.70 0.93 -3.22
N VAL A 31 1.68 0.69 -2.40
CA VAL A 31 0.64 1.65 -2.07
C VAL A 31 1.09 2.45 -0.85
N HIS A 32 1.06 3.78 -0.97
CA HIS A 32 1.43 4.70 0.09
C HIS A 32 0.25 5.60 0.45
N GLY A 33 0.11 5.89 1.73
CA GLY A 33 -0.78 6.92 2.25
C GLY A 33 -0.07 7.73 3.31
N ARG A 34 -0.23 9.05 3.25
CA ARG A 34 0.42 9.99 4.17
C ARG A 34 -0.59 10.99 4.73
N VAL A 35 -0.56 11.16 6.04
CA VAL A 35 -1.13 12.31 6.73
C VAL A 35 0.01 13.21 7.21
N GLU A 36 -0.13 14.52 7.05
CA GLU A 36 0.89 15.45 7.56
C GLU A 36 0.83 15.56 9.09
N GLY A 37 2.00 15.53 9.71
CA GLY A 37 2.13 15.79 11.14
C GLY A 37 2.02 17.28 11.44
N THR A 38 1.83 17.63 12.72
CA THR A 38 1.80 19.02 13.18
C THR A 38 3.16 19.72 13.08
N ASN A 39 4.25 18.95 13.08
CA ASN A 39 5.62 19.44 12.91
C ASN A 39 6.23 18.89 11.62
N ALA A 40 6.34 19.73 10.60
CA ALA A 40 6.91 19.37 9.31
C ALA A 40 8.42 19.01 9.36
N SER A 41 9.12 19.37 10.44
CA SER A 41 10.54 19.05 10.64
C SER A 41 10.77 17.80 11.49
N ALA A 42 9.71 17.16 12.01
CA ALA A 42 9.83 15.91 12.74
C ALA A 42 10.10 14.74 11.78
N GLU A 43 10.69 13.67 12.30
CA GLU A 43 10.91 12.43 11.55
C GLU A 43 9.57 11.77 11.14
N VAL A 44 9.62 11.03 10.03
CA VAL A 44 8.45 10.32 9.51
C VAL A 44 8.31 8.97 10.21
N LEU A 45 7.15 8.71 10.82
CA LEU A 45 6.75 7.37 11.25
C LEU A 45 6.13 6.60 10.08
N ILE A 46 6.69 5.43 9.76
CA ILE A 46 6.15 4.54 8.72
C ILE A 46 5.51 3.34 9.40
N LEU A 47 4.25 3.08 9.07
CA LEU A 47 3.51 1.87 9.45
C LEU A 47 3.13 1.12 8.17
N GLY A 48 3.36 -0.19 8.13
CA GLY A 48 3.09 -0.96 6.92
C GLY A 48 3.15 -2.47 7.11
N SER A 49 2.65 -3.18 6.11
CA SER A 49 2.72 -4.64 5.98
C SER A 49 2.68 -5.03 4.49
N HIS A 50 2.52 -6.30 4.19
CA HIS A 50 2.45 -6.83 2.82
C HIS A 50 1.00 -7.15 2.42
N LEU A 51 0.64 -6.75 1.20
CA LEU A 51 -0.69 -6.91 0.61
C LEU A 51 -0.93 -8.28 -0.02
N VAL A 52 0.15 -8.94 -0.47
CA VAL A 52 0.09 -10.21 -1.18
C VAL A 52 0.85 -11.28 -0.42
N LEU A 53 0.18 -12.37 -0.06
CA LEU A 53 0.85 -13.60 0.34
C LEU A 53 1.35 -14.32 -0.92
N PHE A 54 2.60 -14.77 -0.87
CA PHE A 54 3.26 -15.52 -1.92
C PHE A 54 2.51 -16.85 -2.14
N PHE A 55 1.86 -17.03 -3.29
CA PHE A 55 1.39 -18.36 -3.69
C PHE A 55 2.58 -19.12 -4.26
N SER A 56 3.21 -19.97 -3.44
CA SER A 56 4.09 -21.01 -3.97
C SER A 56 3.23 -21.99 -4.75
N HIS A 57 3.27 -21.91 -6.07
CA HIS A 57 2.84 -23.01 -6.91
C HIS A 57 3.84 -24.14 -6.66
N LYS A 58 3.47 -25.13 -5.83
CA LYS A 58 4.18 -26.41 -5.83
C LYS A 58 4.07 -26.96 -7.24
N PHE A 59 5.19 -27.01 -7.96
CA PHE A 59 5.28 -27.76 -9.21
C PHE A 59 4.82 -29.20 -8.91
N PRO A 60 3.89 -29.78 -9.70
CA PRO A 60 3.66 -31.21 -9.62
C PRO A 60 4.92 -31.92 -10.09
N ASN A 61 5.34 -32.96 -9.35
CA ASN A 61 6.45 -33.85 -9.70
C ASN A 61 6.26 -34.47 -11.08
#